data_AF-T1BTJ1-F1
#
_entry.id   AF-T1BTJ1-F1
#
_cell.length_a   1.000
_cell.length_b   1.000
_cell.length_c   1.000
_cell.angle_alpha   90.00
_cell.angle_beta   90.00
_cell.angle_gamma   90.00
#
_symmetry.space_group_name_H-M   'P 1'
#
loop_
_entity.id
_entity.type
_entity.pdbx_description
1 polymer ?
#
loop_
_entity_poly.entity_id
_entity_poly.type
_entity_poly.pdbx_seq_one_letter_code
_entity_poly.pdbx_strand_id
1 'polypeptide(L)'
;MYSIDRKGPCTVYAKDVVPLGDANLATLEPDVPIVRLGARQALLAYATAVVGSARDHAKWQVAQGVGMFPRPHVKIQKKSDCSEACLKRAAATCPVNILEFAGGKLSVTDEIKCIDCGACEKACEHGSIKVTADEEDFFLRFETDGSLTAREALRFSLKDLKRRFEELREGIQGIG
;
A
#
# COMPACT_ATOMS: atom_id res chain seq x y z
N MET A 1 25.79 -15.51 4.11
CA MET A 1 26.73 -14.44 4.48
C MET A 1 26.97 -13.59 3.25
N TYR A 2 27.20 -12.30 3.44
CA TYR A 2 27.42 -11.30 2.39
C TYR A 2 28.76 -10.61 2.65
N SER A 3 29.41 -10.17 1.58
CA SER A 3 30.66 -9.40 1.64
C SER A 3 30.56 -8.13 0.80
N ILE A 4 31.22 -7.08 1.26
CA ILE A 4 31.47 -5.86 0.50
C ILE A 4 32.98 -5.60 0.55
N ASP A 5 33.61 -5.42 -0.61
CA ASP A 5 35.00 -5.00 -0.74
C ASP A 5 35.14 -3.96 -1.86
N ARG A 6 35.38 -2.70 -1.49
CA ARG A 6 35.54 -1.57 -2.42
C ARG A 6 36.61 -0.59 -1.93
N LYS A 7 37.35 -0.01 -2.88
CA LYS A 7 38.34 1.05 -2.65
C LYS A 7 37.96 2.30 -3.45
N GLY A 8 38.02 3.46 -2.80
CA GLY A 8 37.70 4.74 -3.40
C GLY A 8 38.81 5.28 -4.34
N PRO A 9 38.51 6.33 -5.13
CA PRO A 9 37.28 7.12 -5.08
C PRO A 9 36.12 6.48 -5.86
N CYS A 10 35.00 6.22 -5.19
CA CYS A 10 33.79 5.64 -5.79
C CYS A 10 32.56 5.81 -4.88
N THR A 11 31.37 5.50 -5.38
CA THR A 11 30.18 5.27 -4.56
C THR A 11 29.97 3.77 -4.47
N VAL A 12 29.83 3.25 -3.26
CA VAL A 12 29.45 1.86 -2.99
C VAL A 12 27.93 1.78 -3.03
N TYR A 13 27.40 0.81 -3.77
CA TYR A 13 25.98 0.57 -3.98
C TYR A 13 25.55 -0.79 -3.43
N ALA A 14 24.25 -1.02 -3.32
CA ALA A 14 23.67 -2.29 -2.87
C ALA A 14 24.11 -3.49 -3.74
N LYS A 15 24.39 -3.30 -5.03
CA LYS A 15 24.98 -4.34 -5.90
C LYS A 15 26.40 -4.77 -5.50
N ASP A 16 27.09 -3.97 -4.70
CA ASP A 16 28.42 -4.32 -4.17
C ASP A 16 28.33 -5.24 -2.95
N VAL A 17 27.11 -5.49 -2.43
CA VAL A 17 26.82 -6.49 -1.40
C VAL A 17 26.65 -7.85 -2.06
N VAL A 18 27.73 -8.63 -2.10
CA VAL A 18 27.75 -9.92 -2.81
C VAL A 18 27.41 -11.05 -1.84
N PRO A 19 26.41 -11.90 -2.14
CA PRO A 19 26.18 -13.12 -1.38
C PRO A 19 27.35 -14.10 -1.58
N LEU A 20 27.89 -14.63 -0.50
CA LEU A 20 28.96 -15.64 -0.54
C LEU A 20 28.44 -17.07 -0.79
N GLY A 21 27.13 -17.22 -0.99
CA GLY A 21 26.45 -18.50 -1.18
C GLY A 21 25.63 -18.49 -2.48
N ASP A 22 24.32 -18.67 -2.35
CA ASP A 22 23.41 -18.65 -3.50
C ASP A 22 23.33 -17.25 -4.12
N ALA A 23 23.61 -17.15 -5.43
CA ALA A 23 23.54 -15.92 -6.20
C ALA A 23 22.11 -15.38 -6.31
N ASN A 24 21.08 -16.22 -6.15
CA ASN A 24 19.67 -15.80 -6.12
C ASN A 24 19.33 -14.92 -4.92
N LEU A 25 20.20 -14.85 -3.92
CA LEU A 25 20.06 -13.97 -2.74
C LEU A 25 20.68 -12.59 -2.95
N ALA A 26 20.99 -12.21 -4.20
CA ALA A 26 21.44 -10.87 -4.53
C ALA A 26 20.40 -9.80 -4.15
N THR A 27 20.87 -8.57 -3.94
CA THR A 27 20.03 -7.42 -3.62
C THR A 27 19.06 -7.11 -4.77
N LEU A 28 17.78 -6.89 -4.44
CA LEU A 28 16.73 -6.62 -5.43
C LEU A 28 16.88 -5.24 -6.09
N GLU A 29 17.32 -4.25 -5.31
CA GLU A 29 17.55 -2.89 -5.78
C GLU A 29 19.06 -2.60 -5.86
N PRO A 30 19.70 -2.82 -7.02
CA PRO A 30 21.16 -2.78 -7.13
C PRO A 30 21.77 -1.38 -6.95
N ASP A 31 20.99 -0.33 -7.20
CA ASP A 31 21.48 1.04 -7.32
C ASP A 31 21.21 1.91 -6.07
N VAL A 32 20.80 1.29 -4.96
CA VAL A 32 20.71 1.99 -3.67
C VAL A 32 22.11 2.36 -3.19
N PRO A 33 22.43 3.66 -3.01
CA PRO A 33 23.76 4.08 -2.55
C PRO A 33 23.93 3.78 -1.06
N ILE A 34 25.07 3.17 -0.69
CA ILE A 34 25.42 2.86 0.70
C ILE A 34 26.34 3.93 1.27
N VAL A 35 27.48 4.17 0.62
CA VAL A 35 28.49 5.13 1.09
C VAL A 35 29.35 5.65 -0.06
N ARG A 36 29.75 6.92 0.00
CA ARG A 36 30.74 7.50 -0.94
C ARG A 36 32.13 7.43 -0.33
N LEU A 37 33.06 6.80 -1.02
CA LEU A 37 34.47 6.70 -0.65
C LEU A 37 35.28 7.75 -1.39
N GLY A 38 36.06 8.54 -0.65
CA GLY A 38 37.06 9.45 -1.19
C GLY A 38 38.36 8.74 -1.58
N ALA A 39 39.32 9.51 -2.08
CA ALA A 39 40.67 8.99 -2.35
C ALA A 39 41.28 8.43 -1.06
N ARG A 40 41.92 7.25 -1.15
CA ARG A 40 42.53 6.52 -0.02
C ARG A 40 41.56 6.01 1.05
N GLN A 41 40.25 5.97 0.77
CA GLN A 41 39.26 5.29 1.63
C GLN A 41 38.92 3.91 1.06
N ALA A 42 38.55 2.97 1.92
CA ALA A 42 38.13 1.63 1.54
C ALA A 42 37.03 1.12 2.49
N LEU A 43 36.17 0.25 2.00
CA LEU A 43 35.16 -0.47 2.78
C LEU A 43 35.37 -1.97 2.59
N LEU A 44 35.65 -2.66 3.70
CA LEU A 44 35.61 -4.11 3.81
C LEU A 44 34.62 -4.47 4.92
N ALA A 45 33.54 -5.16 4.58
CA ALA A 45 32.51 -5.55 5.54
C ALA A 45 31.92 -6.92 5.22
N TYR A 46 31.50 -7.62 6.28
CA TYR A 46 30.78 -8.87 6.19
C TYR A 46 29.45 -8.75 6.93
N ALA A 47 28.39 -9.33 6.38
CA ALA A 47 27.06 -9.30 6.97
C ALA A 47 26.34 -10.65 6.88
N THR A 48 25.40 -10.88 7.79
CA THR A 48 24.54 -12.07 7.79
C THR A 48 23.09 -11.62 7.78
N ALA A 49 22.33 -12.04 6.77
CA ALA A 49 20.89 -11.87 6.78
C ALA A 49 20.26 -12.92 7.70
N VAL A 50 19.33 -12.47 8.53
CA VAL A 50 18.54 -13.32 9.43
C VAL A 50 17.07 -13.03 9.20
N VAL A 51 16.25 -14.07 9.32
CA VAL A 51 14.78 -13.96 9.22
C VAL A 51 14.26 -13.35 10.52
N GLY A 52 13.34 -12.40 10.40
CA GLY A 52 12.68 -11.75 11.53
C GLY A 52 11.30 -11.24 11.16
N SER A 53 10.58 -10.68 12.13
CA SER A 53 9.26 -10.09 11.95
C SER A 53 9.31 -8.57 12.08
N ALA A 54 8.35 -7.87 11.46
CA ALA A 54 8.15 -6.43 11.66
C ALA A 54 7.92 -6.05 13.14
N ARG A 55 7.45 -6.99 13.97
CA ARG A 55 7.35 -6.81 15.42
C ARG A 55 8.71 -6.67 16.11
N ASP A 56 9.72 -7.33 15.59
CA ASP A 56 11.08 -7.31 16.14
C ASP A 56 11.83 -6.05 15.69
N HIS A 57 11.66 -5.66 14.42
CA HIS A 57 12.21 -4.42 13.88
C HIS A 57 11.55 -4.04 12.55
N ALA A 58 11.38 -2.74 12.31
CA ALA A 58 10.78 -2.20 11.08
C ALA A 58 11.49 -2.60 9.77
N LYS A 59 12.74 -3.07 9.82
CA LYS A 59 13.51 -3.48 8.61
C LYS A 59 13.03 -4.79 8.01
N TRP A 60 12.22 -5.55 8.76
CA TRP A 60 11.57 -6.78 8.31
C TRP A 60 10.12 -6.54 7.88
N GLN A 61 9.68 -5.28 7.76
CA GLN A 61 8.33 -4.96 7.32
C GLN A 61 8.20 -5.02 5.80
N VAL A 62 7.61 -6.11 5.33
CA VAL A 62 7.36 -6.36 3.90
C VAL A 62 6.28 -5.43 3.34
N ALA A 63 5.16 -5.27 4.04
CA ALA A 63 4.00 -4.53 3.54
C ALA A 63 4.02 -3.06 3.98
N GLN A 64 3.76 -2.15 3.05
CA GLN A 64 3.73 -0.71 3.24
C GLN A 64 2.34 -0.16 2.84
N GLY A 65 1.93 0.96 3.45
CA GLY A 65 0.66 1.61 3.11
C GLY A 65 -0.58 0.73 3.29
N VAL A 66 -0.56 -0.18 4.29
CA VAL A 66 -1.68 -1.11 4.52
C VAL A 66 -2.91 -0.32 4.95
N GLY A 67 -3.96 -0.37 4.15
CA GLY A 67 -5.23 0.31 4.39
C GLY A 67 -6.42 -0.55 4.02
N MET A 68 -7.48 -0.44 4.82
CA MET A 68 -8.78 -1.01 4.52
C MET A 68 -9.75 0.15 4.29
N PHE A 69 -10.44 0.12 3.16
CA PHE A 69 -11.39 1.17 2.78
C PHE A 69 -12.71 0.53 2.34
N PRO A 70 -13.86 0.84 2.97
CA PRO A 70 -15.16 0.33 2.53
C PRO A 70 -15.42 0.65 1.07
N ARG A 71 -16.17 -0.21 0.37
CA ARG A 71 -16.56 0.11 -1.00
C ARG A 71 -17.48 1.34 -1.00
N PRO A 72 -17.13 2.42 -1.71
CA PRO A 72 -17.99 3.59 -1.78
C PRO A 72 -19.14 3.34 -2.76
N HIS A 73 -20.31 3.88 -2.44
CA HIS A 73 -21.49 3.91 -3.29
C HIS A 73 -21.91 5.36 -3.53
N VAL A 74 -21.90 5.82 -4.78
CA VAL A 74 -22.26 7.17 -5.19
C VAL A 74 -23.71 7.17 -5.69
N LYS A 75 -24.62 7.63 -4.84
CA LYS A 75 -26.05 7.74 -5.13
C LYS A 75 -26.36 9.11 -5.69
N ILE A 76 -26.91 9.14 -6.91
CA ILE A 76 -27.37 10.38 -7.57
C ILE A 76 -28.90 10.40 -7.54
N GLN A 77 -29.47 11.37 -6.83
CA GLN A 77 -30.91 11.62 -6.74
C GLN A 77 -31.18 13.12 -6.89
N LYS A 78 -31.35 13.59 -8.13
CA LYS A 78 -31.60 15.02 -8.41
C LYS A 78 -32.82 15.53 -7.64
N LYS A 79 -32.58 16.46 -6.71
CA LYS A 79 -33.64 17.19 -6.02
C LYS A 79 -34.19 18.28 -6.93
N SER A 80 -35.45 18.67 -6.71
CA SER A 80 -36.17 19.62 -7.56
C SER A 80 -35.54 21.02 -7.60
N ASP A 81 -34.90 21.41 -6.50
CA ASP A 81 -34.16 22.66 -6.32
C ASP A 81 -32.71 22.59 -6.85
N CYS A 82 -32.22 21.41 -7.24
CA CYS A 82 -30.87 21.24 -7.76
C CYS A 82 -30.80 21.53 -9.27
N SER A 83 -30.17 22.64 -9.63
CA SER A 83 -29.98 23.03 -11.04
C SER A 83 -28.94 22.18 -11.77
N GLU A 84 -29.01 22.16 -13.10
CA GLU A 84 -27.98 21.50 -13.94
C GLU A 84 -26.59 22.11 -13.77
N ALA A 85 -26.52 23.43 -13.57
CA ALA A 85 -25.27 24.12 -13.27
C ALA A 85 -24.64 23.65 -11.95
N CYS A 86 -25.48 23.34 -10.95
CA CYS A 86 -25.04 22.75 -9.68
C CYS A 86 -24.41 21.37 -9.89
N LEU A 87 -25.10 20.47 -10.60
CA LEU A 87 -24.61 19.12 -10.89
C LEU A 87 -23.32 19.15 -11.73
N LYS A 88 -23.26 20.02 -12.76
CA LYS A 88 -22.05 20.19 -13.58
C LYS A 88 -20.85 20.67 -12.75
N ARG A 89 -21.05 21.64 -11.86
CA ARG A 89 -20.00 22.11 -10.95
C ARG A 89 -19.57 21.00 -9.99
N ALA A 90 -20.51 20.27 -9.40
CA ALA A 90 -20.21 19.19 -8.48
C ALA A 90 -19.49 18.01 -9.14
N ALA A 91 -19.77 17.73 -10.42
CA ALA A 91 -19.02 16.75 -11.20
C ALA A 91 -17.53 17.13 -11.31
N ALA A 92 -17.26 18.41 -11.58
CA ALA A 92 -15.91 18.94 -11.77
C ALA A 92 -15.05 18.99 -10.49
N THR A 93 -15.64 18.78 -9.29
CA THR A 93 -14.87 18.73 -8.04
C THR A 93 -14.31 17.34 -7.74
N CYS A 94 -14.68 16.31 -8.52
CA CYS A 94 -14.21 14.96 -8.31
C CYS A 94 -12.73 14.82 -8.71
N PRO A 95 -11.78 14.60 -7.77
CA PRO A 95 -10.35 14.56 -8.09
C PRO A 95 -9.95 13.32 -8.90
N VAL A 96 -10.80 12.29 -8.90
CA VAL A 96 -10.59 11.01 -9.60
C VAL A 96 -11.43 10.88 -10.87
N ASN A 97 -12.14 11.94 -11.26
CA ASN A 97 -12.88 12.05 -12.52
C ASN A 97 -13.90 10.93 -12.77
N ILE A 98 -14.62 10.49 -11.73
CA ILE A 98 -15.64 9.43 -11.84
C ILE A 98 -17.05 9.97 -12.10
N LEU A 99 -17.24 11.29 -12.09
CA LEU A 99 -18.53 11.95 -12.29
C LEU A 99 -18.57 12.61 -13.66
N GLU A 100 -19.52 12.20 -14.50
CA GLU A 100 -19.70 12.75 -15.84
C GLU A 100 -21.06 13.45 -15.94
N PHE A 101 -21.06 14.68 -16.45
CA PHE A 101 -22.28 15.44 -16.70
C PHE A 101 -22.50 15.61 -18.20
N ALA A 102 -23.52 14.95 -18.73
CA ALA A 102 -23.88 14.98 -20.15
C ALA A 102 -25.41 14.98 -20.33
N GLY A 103 -25.91 15.79 -21.27
CA GLY A 103 -27.35 15.82 -21.60
C GLY A 103 -28.28 16.14 -20.42
N GLY A 104 -27.86 17.01 -19.50
CA GLY A 104 -28.64 17.39 -18.31
C GLY A 104 -28.61 16.35 -17.17
N LYS A 105 -27.86 15.25 -17.33
CA LYS A 105 -27.79 14.14 -16.38
C LYS A 105 -26.37 13.96 -15.86
N LEU A 106 -26.26 13.64 -14.58
CA LEU A 106 -25.02 13.22 -13.93
C LEU A 106 -24.97 11.68 -13.86
N SER A 107 -23.83 11.09 -14.20
CA SER A 107 -23.57 9.66 -14.12
C SER A 107 -22.22 9.36 -13.47
N VAL A 108 -22.10 8.15 -12.93
CA VAL A 108 -20.86 7.62 -12.35
C VAL A 108 -20.24 6.67 -13.37
N THR A 109 -18.97 6.89 -13.73
CA THR A 109 -18.26 6.07 -14.74
C THR A 109 -17.57 4.85 -14.12
N ASP A 110 -16.91 5.04 -12.97
CA ASP A 110 -16.17 4.00 -12.25
C ASP A 110 -16.18 4.28 -10.75
N GLU A 111 -17.17 3.70 -10.07
CA GLU A 111 -17.39 3.92 -8.64
C GLU A 111 -16.23 3.40 -7.75
N ILE A 112 -15.50 2.38 -8.21
CA ILE A 112 -14.38 1.78 -7.46
C ILE A 112 -13.23 2.77 -7.25
N LYS A 113 -13.12 3.78 -8.12
CA LYS A 113 -12.12 4.84 -8.02
C LYS A 113 -12.52 5.95 -7.07
N CYS A 114 -13.77 6.00 -6.60
CA CYS A 114 -14.17 6.97 -5.58
C CYS A 114 -13.28 6.80 -4.34
N ILE A 115 -12.78 7.92 -3.82
CA ILE A 115 -11.94 7.98 -2.62
C ILE A 115 -12.69 8.59 -1.42
N ASP A 116 -14.01 8.72 -1.54
CA ASP A 116 -14.89 9.29 -0.51
C ASP A 116 -14.40 10.64 0.07
N CYS A 117 -13.90 11.50 -0.81
CA CYS A 117 -13.36 12.81 -0.39
C CYS A 117 -14.46 13.81 0.03
N GLY A 118 -15.73 13.50 -0.22
CA GLY A 118 -16.89 14.37 0.03
C GLY A 118 -16.97 15.65 -0.81
N ALA A 119 -16.07 15.86 -1.78
CA ALA A 119 -16.01 17.11 -2.56
C ALA A 119 -17.23 17.34 -3.45
N CYS A 120 -17.77 16.28 -4.05
CA CYS A 120 -18.98 16.35 -4.88
C CYS A 120 -20.24 16.60 -4.05
N GLU A 121 -20.34 15.99 -2.86
CA GLU A 121 -21.44 16.21 -1.91
C GLU A 121 -21.44 17.66 -1.40
N LYS A 122 -20.29 18.18 -0.97
CA LYS A 122 -20.14 19.57 -0.52
C LYS A 122 -20.50 20.58 -1.62
N ALA A 123 -20.09 20.31 -2.86
CA ALA A 123 -20.39 21.18 -4.00
C ALA A 123 -21.88 21.14 -4.42
N CYS A 124 -22.59 20.06 -4.05
CA CYS A 124 -24.00 19.86 -4.27
C CYS A 124 -24.80 20.06 -2.97
N GLU A 125 -24.91 21.32 -2.53
CA GLU A 125 -25.58 21.73 -1.28
C GLU A 125 -27.03 21.24 -1.12
N HIS A 126 -27.66 20.84 -2.22
CA HIS A 126 -29.04 20.35 -2.28
C HIS A 126 -29.14 18.84 -1.95
N GLY A 127 -28.02 18.15 -1.71
CA GLY A 127 -28.00 16.72 -1.37
C GLY A 127 -28.44 15.81 -2.52
N SER A 128 -28.19 16.21 -3.77
CA SER A 128 -28.49 15.38 -4.95
C SER A 128 -27.42 14.34 -5.25
N ILE A 129 -26.26 14.45 -4.60
CA ILE A 129 -25.16 13.48 -4.64
C ILE A 129 -24.94 13.04 -3.20
N LYS A 130 -24.88 11.74 -2.97
CA LYS A 130 -24.54 11.16 -1.67
C LYS A 130 -23.55 10.02 -1.85
N VAL A 131 -22.48 10.00 -1.07
CA VAL A 131 -21.55 8.87 -1.00
C VAL A 131 -21.87 8.09 0.27
N THR A 132 -21.99 6.77 0.15
CA THR A 132 -22.22 5.88 1.30
C THR A 132 -21.21 4.74 1.28
N ALA A 133 -20.67 4.37 2.43
CA ALA A 133 -19.83 3.19 2.57
C ALA A 133 -20.69 1.91 2.58
N ASP A 134 -20.18 0.85 1.95
CA ASP A 134 -20.68 -0.51 2.12
C ASP A 134 -20.27 -1.06 3.50
N GLU A 135 -21.13 -1.88 4.12
CA GLU A 135 -20.87 -2.48 5.43
C GLU A 135 -20.20 -3.86 5.34
N GLU A 136 -20.30 -4.52 4.18
CA GLU A 136 -19.83 -5.90 3.96
C GLU A 136 -18.73 -5.99 2.90
N ASP A 137 -18.64 -5.03 1.97
CA ASP A 137 -17.62 -4.96 0.91
C ASP A 137 -16.56 -3.90 1.21
N PHE A 138 -15.28 -4.27 1.08
CA PHE A 138 -14.15 -3.36 1.31
C PHE A 138 -12.94 -3.72 0.46
N PHE A 139 -12.12 -2.70 0.19
CA PHE A 139 -10.81 -2.84 -0.42
C PHE A 139 -9.73 -2.94 0.66
N LEU A 140 -8.99 -4.05 0.68
CA LEU A 140 -7.68 -4.13 1.32
C LEU A 140 -6.62 -3.75 0.30
N ARG A 141 -5.86 -2.69 0.57
CA ARG A 141 -4.76 -2.23 -0.28
C ARG A 141 -3.46 -2.16 0.54
N PHE A 142 -2.38 -2.57 -0.09
CA PHE A 142 -1.03 -2.47 0.44
C PHE A 142 -0.05 -2.63 -0.71
N GLU A 143 1.16 -2.14 -0.51
CA GLU A 143 2.29 -2.35 -1.41
C GLU A 143 3.35 -3.17 -0.68
N THR A 144 4.28 -3.76 -1.42
CA THR A 144 5.39 -4.52 -0.85
C THR A 144 6.71 -3.85 -1.17
N ASP A 145 7.70 -3.99 -0.30
CA ASP A 145 9.10 -3.57 -0.52
C ASP A 145 9.86 -4.43 -1.56
N GLY A 146 9.20 -5.44 -2.14
CA GLY A 146 9.77 -6.36 -3.14
C GLY A 146 10.39 -7.62 -2.55
N SER A 147 10.61 -7.69 -1.23
CA SER A 147 11.17 -8.89 -0.57
C SER A 147 10.26 -10.13 -0.67
N LEU A 148 8.94 -9.91 -0.78
CA LEU A 148 7.93 -10.89 -1.14
C LEU A 148 6.95 -10.27 -2.12
N THR A 149 6.30 -11.10 -2.95
CA THR A 149 5.15 -10.63 -3.74
C THR A 149 3.96 -10.31 -2.82
N ALA A 150 3.05 -9.43 -3.27
CA ALA A 150 1.84 -9.10 -2.51
C ALA A 150 1.00 -10.33 -2.13
N ARG A 151 0.91 -11.33 -3.03
CA ARG A 151 0.22 -12.59 -2.79
C ARG A 151 0.89 -13.42 -1.70
N GLU A 152 2.22 -13.46 -1.68
CA GLU A 152 2.98 -14.18 -0.66
C GLU A 152 2.85 -13.49 0.69
N ALA A 153 3.00 -12.17 0.75
CA ALA A 153 2.82 -11.39 1.98
C ALA A 153 1.45 -11.64 2.62
N LEU A 154 0.37 -11.57 1.83
CA LEU A 154 -0.99 -11.88 2.29
C LEU A 154 -1.15 -13.35 2.72
N ARG A 155 -0.55 -14.29 1.99
CA ARG A 155 -0.60 -15.70 2.37
C ARG A 155 0.11 -15.96 3.69
N PHE A 156 1.28 -15.35 3.91
CA PHE A 156 2.02 -15.47 5.16
C PHE A 156 1.26 -14.83 6.33
N SER A 157 0.63 -13.67 6.13
CA SER A 157 -0.17 -13.04 7.19
C SER A 157 -1.38 -13.89 7.60
N LEU A 158 -2.08 -14.50 6.63
CA LEU A 158 -3.18 -15.42 6.92
C LEU A 158 -2.72 -16.70 7.65
N LYS A 159 -1.55 -17.23 7.29
CA LYS A 159 -0.93 -18.36 8.01
C LYS A 159 -0.57 -17.99 9.45
N ASP A 160 0.02 -16.82 9.67
CA ASP A 160 0.34 -16.33 11.02
C ASP A 160 -0.93 -16.13 11.85
N LEU A 161 -1.97 -15.54 11.25
CA LEU A 161 -3.25 -15.35 11.91
C LEU A 161 -3.87 -16.69 12.33
N LYS A 162 -3.88 -17.68 11.43
CA LYS A 162 -4.34 -19.03 11.74
C LYS A 162 -3.57 -19.62 12.92
N ARG A 163 -2.23 -19.58 12.87
CA ARG A 163 -1.36 -20.11 13.95
C ARG A 163 -1.72 -19.47 15.30
N ARG A 164 -1.89 -18.15 15.36
CA ARG A 164 -2.26 -17.43 16.59
C ARG A 164 -3.63 -17.84 17.14
N PHE A 165 -4.60 -18.12 16.28
CA PHE A 165 -5.91 -18.63 16.73
C PHE A 165 -5.82 -20.06 17.28
N GLU A 166 -4.98 -20.92 16.68
CA GLU A 166 -4.76 -22.28 17.17
C GLU A 166 -4.06 -22.24 18.55
N GLU A 167 -3.03 -21.41 18.72
CA GLU A 167 -2.35 -21.19 20.01
C GLU A 167 -3.31 -20.70 21.09
N LEU A 168 -4.20 -19.76 20.74
CA LEU A 168 -5.23 -19.29 21.65
C LEU A 168 -6.20 -20.42 22.06
N ARG A 169 -6.64 -21.24 21.10
CA ARG A 169 -7.53 -22.38 21.37
C ARG A 169 -6.89 -23.38 22.33
N GLU A 170 -5.65 -23.76 22.07
CA GLU A 170 -4.90 -24.68 22.93
C GLU A 170 -4.69 -24.11 24.32
N GLY A 171 -4.37 -22.81 24.41
CA GLY A 171 -4.25 -22.11 25.69
C GLY A 171 -5.54 -22.12 26.51
N ILE A 172 -6.70 -21.96 25.87
CA ILE A 172 -8.01 -22.03 26.55
C ILE A 172 -8.30 -23.46 27.01
N GLN A 173 -8.02 -24.47 26.17
CA GLN A 173 -8.27 -25.88 26.52
C GLN A 173 -7.42 -26.35 27.70
N GLY A 174 -6.20 -25.85 27.86
CA GLY A 174 -5.32 -26.20 28.98
C GLY A 174 -5.68 -25.57 30.33
N ILE A 175 -6.70 -24.70 30.38
CA ILE A 175 -7.18 -24.08 31.63
C ILE A 175 -8.27 -24.93 32.31
N GLY A 176 -8.90 -25.86 31.59
CA GLY A 176 -9.88 -26.82 32.12
C GLY A 176 -9.24 -28.16 32.46
#